data_AF-A0A930AN84-F1
#
_entry.id   AF-A0A930AN84-F1
#
_cell.length_a   1.000
_cell.length_b   1.000
_cell.length_c   1.000
_cell.angle_alpha   90.00
_cell.angle_beta   90.00
_cell.angle_gamma   90.00
#
_symmetry.space_group_name_H-M   'P 1'
#
loop_
_entity.id
_entity.type
_entity.pdbx_description
1 polymer ?
#
loop_
_entity_poly.entity_id
_entity_poly.type
_entity_poly.pdbx_seq_one_letter_code
_entity_poly.pdbx_strand_id
1 'polypeptide(L)'
;MLMKRDTYELVRVHEKNAASMWRATYHVQPVTGLMNDPNGFTYCNKKWHLFYQWFPFGPVHGLKHWYHVTSPDLIHWENRGVALLPTGKYENCGCYSGTAISEGDTIYFAYTGNYRDENRIRRPHQLLATLEGDEQYTKAMRPLITPNENYT
;
A
#
# COMPACT_ATOMS: atom_id res chain seq x y z
N MET A 1 14.89 -2.40 -2.79
CA MET A 1 15.64 -1.18 -2.42
C MET A 1 15.56 -0.23 -3.60
N LEU A 2 15.03 0.99 -3.40
CA LEU A 2 14.96 2.00 -4.46
C LEU A 2 16.39 2.43 -4.83
N MET A 3 16.74 2.39 -6.12
CA MET A 3 18.06 2.77 -6.63
C MET A 3 18.15 4.29 -6.83
N LYS A 4 19.38 4.85 -6.95
CA LYS A 4 19.57 6.30 -7.25
C LYS A 4 18.78 6.79 -8.47
N ARG A 5 18.64 5.95 -9.50
CA ARG A 5 17.84 6.24 -10.70
C ARG A 5 16.36 6.41 -10.36
N ASP A 6 15.85 5.61 -9.42
CA ASP A 6 14.45 5.69 -8.97
C ASP A 6 14.20 7.03 -8.28
N THR A 7 15.18 7.59 -7.55
CA THR A 7 15.05 8.90 -6.90
C THR A 7 14.84 10.03 -7.91
N TYR A 8 15.64 10.10 -8.98
CA TYR A 8 15.48 11.13 -10.01
C TYR A 8 14.12 11.03 -10.72
N GLU A 9 13.72 9.81 -11.09
CA GLU A 9 12.43 9.57 -11.74
C GLU A 9 11.26 9.97 -10.83
N LEU A 10 11.32 9.65 -9.55
CA LEU A 10 10.29 10.02 -8.57
C LEU A 10 10.20 11.54 -8.39
N VAL A 11 11.32 12.25 -8.28
CA VAL A 11 11.32 13.73 -8.20
C VAL A 11 10.68 14.32 -9.45
N ARG A 12 11.06 13.85 -10.63
CA ARG A 12 10.49 14.36 -11.90
C ARG A 12 8.98 14.14 -11.97
N VAL A 13 8.48 12.96 -11.60
CA VAL A 13 7.04 12.68 -11.60
C VAL A 13 6.33 13.51 -10.53
N HIS A 14 6.95 13.71 -9.37
CA HIS A 14 6.41 14.56 -8.31
C HIS A 14 6.22 16.00 -8.76
N GLU A 15 7.26 16.62 -9.31
CA GLU A 15 7.22 18.00 -9.81
C GLU A 15 6.16 18.16 -10.90
N LYS A 16 6.07 17.21 -11.83
CA LYS A 16 5.04 17.21 -12.88
C LYS A 16 3.63 17.13 -12.29
N ASN A 17 3.41 16.27 -11.30
CA ASN A 17 2.12 16.15 -10.64
C ASN A 17 1.76 17.42 -9.87
N ALA A 18 2.71 17.98 -9.12
CA ALA A 18 2.53 19.20 -8.33
C ALA A 18 2.19 20.42 -9.21
N ALA A 19 2.77 20.51 -10.41
CA ALA A 19 2.51 21.57 -11.37
C ALA A 19 1.22 21.38 -12.21
N SER A 20 0.50 20.26 -12.05
CA SER A 20 -0.70 19.98 -12.83
C SER A 20 -1.87 20.89 -12.44
N MET A 21 -2.45 21.57 -13.42
CA MET A 21 -3.68 22.36 -13.22
C MET A 21 -4.90 21.51 -12.83
N TRP A 22 -4.84 20.20 -13.04
CA TRP A 22 -5.90 19.24 -12.67
C TRP A 22 -5.68 18.61 -11.30
N ARG A 23 -4.66 19.05 -10.56
CA ARG A 23 -4.35 18.52 -9.24
C ARG A 23 -5.46 18.90 -8.26
N ALA A 24 -6.01 17.90 -7.56
CA ALA A 24 -7.00 18.16 -6.52
C ALA A 24 -6.37 18.94 -5.35
N THR A 25 -7.17 19.70 -4.60
CA THR A 25 -6.69 20.44 -3.42
C THR A 25 -7.36 20.02 -2.12
N TYR A 26 -8.41 19.21 -2.19
CA TYR A 26 -9.25 18.84 -1.04
C TYR A 26 -9.49 17.33 -0.87
N HIS A 27 -9.02 16.50 -1.81
CA HIS A 27 -9.18 15.05 -1.76
C HIS A 27 -7.81 14.37 -1.67
N VAL A 28 -7.78 13.21 -1.02
CA VAL A 28 -6.62 12.32 -1.02
C VAL A 28 -6.25 12.00 -2.47
N GLN A 29 -4.96 12.12 -2.78
CA GLN A 29 -4.40 11.91 -4.10
C GLN A 29 -2.94 11.48 -3.96
N PRO A 30 -2.37 10.76 -4.93
CA PRO A 30 -1.01 10.27 -4.79
C PRO A 30 0.03 11.40 -4.87
N VAL A 31 1.13 11.23 -4.15
CA VAL A 31 2.30 12.13 -4.24
C VAL A 31 3.01 12.02 -5.60
N THR A 32 2.96 10.86 -6.25
CA THR A 32 3.46 10.58 -7.61
C THR A 32 2.65 9.45 -8.25
N GLY A 33 2.66 9.32 -9.58
CA GLY A 33 2.16 8.14 -10.27
C GLY A 33 0.66 7.86 -10.07
N LEU A 34 0.30 6.58 -9.94
CA LEU A 34 -1.08 6.09 -9.90
C LEU A 34 -1.51 5.65 -8.50
N MET A 35 -2.70 6.09 -8.11
CA MET A 35 -3.48 5.59 -6.97
C MET A 35 -4.66 4.77 -7.48
N ASN A 36 -5.03 3.70 -6.78
CA ASN A 36 -6.29 3.00 -7.00
C ASN A 36 -6.99 2.69 -5.67
N ASP A 37 -7.25 1.42 -5.37
CA ASP A 37 -8.14 0.98 -4.30
C ASP A 37 -7.77 1.57 -2.93
N PRO A 38 -8.73 2.08 -2.16
CA PRO A 38 -8.54 2.34 -0.73
C PRO A 38 -8.39 1.01 0.02
N ASN A 39 -7.54 1.01 1.03
CA ASN A 39 -7.15 -0.17 1.81
C ASN A 39 -7.02 0.17 3.28
N GLY A 40 -7.15 -0.86 4.13
CA GLY A 40 -6.80 -0.78 5.55
C GLY A 40 -7.43 0.40 6.30
N PHE A 41 -8.58 0.91 5.86
CA PHE A 41 -9.17 2.11 6.42
C PHE A 41 -9.69 1.81 7.82
N THR A 42 -9.07 2.42 8.83
CA THR A 42 -9.31 2.10 10.24
C THR A 42 -9.09 3.32 11.14
N TYR A 43 -9.61 3.26 12.36
CA TYR A 43 -9.34 4.23 13.41
C TYR A 43 -8.48 3.58 14.50
N CYS A 44 -7.35 4.22 14.83
CA CYS A 44 -6.42 3.76 15.85
C CYS A 44 -5.67 4.97 16.41
N ASN A 45 -5.18 4.91 17.64
CA ASN A 45 -4.34 5.97 18.22
C ASN A 45 -4.90 7.41 18.04
N LYS A 46 -6.24 7.53 18.19
CA LYS A 46 -7.02 8.78 18.06
C LYS A 46 -6.97 9.45 16.69
N LYS A 47 -6.69 8.71 15.62
CA LYS A 47 -6.69 9.22 14.25
C LYS A 47 -7.22 8.17 13.27
N TRP A 48 -7.70 8.65 12.12
CA TRP A 48 -8.04 7.82 10.98
C TRP A 48 -6.78 7.48 10.19
N HIS A 49 -6.65 6.22 9.80
CA HIS A 49 -5.59 5.71 8.94
C HIS A 49 -6.23 5.23 7.65
N LEU A 50 -5.84 5.82 6.52
CA LEU A 50 -6.25 5.36 5.19
C LEU A 50 -5.00 4.93 4.43
N PHE A 51 -5.08 3.73 3.86
CA PHE A 51 -4.06 3.23 2.94
C PHE A 51 -4.65 3.18 1.54
N TYR A 52 -3.81 3.17 0.53
CA TYR A 52 -4.25 2.97 -0.85
C TYR A 52 -3.20 2.24 -1.67
N GLN A 53 -3.66 1.50 -2.68
CA GLN A 53 -2.74 0.90 -3.64
C GLN A 53 -2.06 2.00 -4.47
N TRP A 54 -0.74 1.89 -4.60
CA TRP A 54 0.09 2.93 -5.19
C TRP A 54 1.15 2.33 -6.13
N PHE A 55 1.31 2.96 -7.30
CA PHE A 55 2.44 2.74 -8.18
C PHE A 55 3.10 4.10 -8.48
N PRO A 56 4.38 4.30 -8.12
CA PRO A 56 4.89 5.66 -7.98
C PRO A 56 5.48 6.26 -9.26
N PHE A 57 5.73 5.45 -10.30
CA PHE A 57 6.52 5.86 -11.47
C PHE A 57 5.69 6.34 -12.66
N GLY A 58 4.35 6.23 -12.61
CA GLY A 58 3.52 6.70 -13.72
C GLY A 58 2.05 6.31 -13.60
N PRO A 59 1.22 6.74 -14.57
CA PRO A 59 -0.23 6.55 -14.57
C PRO A 59 -0.63 5.15 -15.10
N VAL A 60 0.00 4.08 -14.60
CA VAL A 60 -0.24 2.70 -15.05
C VAL A 60 -0.39 1.74 -13.88
N HIS A 61 -1.06 0.61 -14.12
CA HIS A 61 -1.16 -0.48 -13.14
C HIS A 61 0.15 -1.28 -13.07
N GLY A 62 1.18 -0.67 -12.50
CA GLY A 62 2.45 -1.31 -12.20
C GLY A 62 2.44 -2.11 -10.88
N LEU A 63 3.64 -2.41 -10.39
CA LEU A 63 3.85 -3.17 -9.16
C LEU A 63 3.24 -2.44 -7.95
N LYS A 64 2.25 -3.06 -7.30
CA LYS A 64 1.43 -2.43 -6.28
C LYS A 64 2.14 -2.37 -4.93
N HIS A 65 2.14 -1.18 -4.35
CA HIS A 65 2.52 -0.86 -2.98
C HIS A 65 1.29 -0.42 -2.20
N TRP A 66 1.37 -0.34 -0.88
CA TRP A 66 0.44 0.48 -0.10
C TRP A 66 1.12 1.77 0.34
N TYR A 67 0.42 2.89 0.20
CA TYR A 67 0.83 4.18 0.74
C TYR A 67 -0.14 4.59 1.85
N HIS A 68 0.35 5.30 2.86
CA HIS A 68 -0.38 5.63 4.08
C HIS A 68 -0.57 7.13 4.23
N VAL A 69 -1.80 7.50 4.58
CA VAL A 69 -2.17 8.85 5.02
C VAL A 69 -2.98 8.76 6.32
N THR A 70 -2.88 9.77 7.17
CA THR A 70 -3.66 9.86 8.42
C THR A 70 -4.46 11.13 8.49
N SER A 71 -5.56 11.12 9.23
CA SER A 71 -6.38 12.31 9.43
C SER A 71 -7.00 12.34 10.84
N PRO A 72 -7.06 13.50 11.51
CA PRO A 72 -7.83 13.64 12.74
C PRO A 72 -9.35 13.71 12.50
N ASP A 73 -9.80 14.07 11.29
CA ASP A 73 -11.17 14.52 11.03
C ASP A 73 -11.78 14.06 9.69
N LEU A 74 -11.10 13.15 8.97
CA LEU A 74 -11.46 12.65 7.63
C LEU A 74 -11.40 13.68 6.49
N ILE A 75 -10.95 14.90 6.77
CA ILE A 75 -10.90 16.01 5.80
C ILE A 75 -9.44 16.42 5.59
N HIS A 76 -8.69 16.65 6.66
CA HIS A 76 -7.29 17.07 6.62
C HIS A 76 -6.38 15.85 6.71
N TRP A 77 -5.68 15.53 5.63
CA TRP A 77 -4.86 14.33 5.52
C TRP A 77 -3.35 14.66 5.55
N GLU A 78 -2.61 13.93 6.36
CA GLU A 78 -1.14 13.98 6.46
C GLU A 78 -0.52 12.77 5.75
N ASN A 79 0.53 13.00 4.96
CA ASN A 79 1.28 11.91 4.33
C ASN A 79 2.16 11.18 5.34
N ARG A 80 2.04 9.86 5.42
CA ARG A 80 2.90 9.00 6.26
C ARG A 80 3.91 8.18 5.47
N GLY A 81 3.79 8.16 4.14
CA GLY A 81 4.75 7.51 3.26
C GLY A 81 4.33 6.12 2.85
N VAL A 82 5.31 5.30 2.49
CA VAL A 82 5.07 3.94 1.98
C VAL A 82 4.89 2.97 3.14
N ALA A 83 3.77 2.26 3.17
CA ALA A 83 3.44 1.29 4.22
C ALA A 83 3.90 -0.12 3.85
N LEU A 84 3.41 -0.68 2.75
CA LEU A 84 3.71 -2.05 2.35
C LEU A 84 4.44 -2.08 0.99
N LEU A 85 5.70 -2.47 1.02
CA LEU A 85 6.50 -2.78 -0.17
C LEU A 85 6.37 -4.27 -0.54
N PRO A 86 6.30 -4.64 -1.83
CA PRO A 86 6.21 -6.04 -2.28
C PRO A 86 7.59 -6.74 -2.22
N THR A 87 8.15 -6.84 -1.02
CA THR A 87 9.48 -7.43 -0.77
C THR A 87 9.41 -8.87 -0.24
N GLY A 88 8.24 -9.31 0.22
CA GLY A 88 8.02 -10.66 0.70
C GLY A 88 7.88 -11.68 -0.43
N LYS A 89 8.18 -12.94 -0.11
CA LYS A 89 8.11 -14.07 -1.06
C LYS A 89 6.73 -14.19 -1.73
N TYR A 90 5.65 -14.03 -0.97
CA TYR A 90 4.28 -14.30 -1.40
C TYR A 90 3.56 -13.10 -2.05
N GLU A 91 4.30 -12.05 -2.36
CA GLU A 91 3.79 -10.78 -2.93
C GLU A 91 4.74 -10.25 -4.01
N ASN A 92 5.49 -11.15 -4.67
CA ASN A 92 6.51 -10.80 -5.66
C ASN A 92 5.98 -10.01 -6.87
N CYS A 93 4.66 -10.01 -7.09
CA CYS A 93 3.98 -9.22 -8.11
C CYS A 93 2.99 -8.19 -7.52
N GLY A 94 3.15 -7.83 -6.24
CA GLY A 94 2.47 -6.69 -5.62
C GLY A 94 1.75 -7.00 -4.31
N CYS A 95 1.70 -5.99 -3.44
CA CYS A 95 0.78 -5.92 -2.31
C CYS A 95 -0.60 -5.51 -2.85
N TYR A 96 -1.50 -6.46 -3.06
CA TYR A 96 -2.86 -6.17 -3.51
C TYR A 96 -3.74 -5.71 -2.34
N SER A 97 -5.02 -5.49 -2.61
CA SER A 97 -5.95 -4.86 -1.68
C SER A 97 -6.19 -5.71 -0.44
N GLY A 98 -6.72 -5.06 0.59
CA GLY A 98 -6.88 -5.64 1.92
C GLY A 98 -7.56 -4.71 2.90
N THR A 99 -7.85 -5.25 4.06
CA THR A 99 -8.54 -4.57 5.16
C THR A 99 -7.62 -4.46 6.37
N ALA A 100 -8.07 -3.71 7.36
CA ALA A 100 -7.38 -3.60 8.63
C ALA A 100 -8.37 -3.64 9.79
N ILE A 101 -7.88 -4.11 10.93
CA ILE A 101 -8.51 -3.98 12.23
C ILE A 101 -7.49 -3.39 13.20
N SER A 102 -7.95 -2.67 14.21
CA SER A 102 -7.07 -2.17 15.28
C SER A 102 -7.39 -2.87 16.60
N GLU A 103 -6.34 -3.17 17.36
CA GLU A 103 -6.43 -3.69 18.73
C GLU A 103 -5.30 -3.06 19.56
N GLY A 104 -5.68 -2.40 20.65
CA GLY A 104 -4.73 -1.57 21.40
C GLY A 104 -4.18 -0.42 20.54
N ASP A 105 -2.86 -0.31 20.49
CA ASP A 105 -2.09 0.64 19.68
C ASP A 105 -1.59 0.04 18.35
N THR A 106 -2.07 -1.16 18.01
CA THR A 106 -1.60 -1.93 16.85
C THR A 106 -2.70 -2.01 15.80
N ILE A 107 -2.34 -1.78 14.54
CA ILE A 107 -3.18 -2.04 13.38
C ILE A 107 -2.72 -3.34 12.72
N TYR A 108 -3.64 -4.27 12.53
CA TYR A 108 -3.42 -5.53 11.82
C TYR A 108 -3.99 -5.43 10.41
N PHE A 109 -3.17 -5.73 9.41
CA PHE A 109 -3.56 -5.73 7.99
C PHE A 109 -3.74 -7.16 7.49
N ALA A 110 -4.89 -7.45 6.89
CA ALA A 110 -5.09 -8.64 6.07
C ALA A 110 -5.15 -8.21 4.61
N TYR A 111 -4.20 -8.66 3.78
CA TYR A 111 -4.10 -8.23 2.39
C TYR A 111 -3.73 -9.37 1.45
N THR A 112 -4.09 -9.23 0.18
CA THR A 112 -3.71 -10.23 -0.83
C THR A 112 -2.28 -10.00 -1.31
N GLY A 113 -1.39 -10.96 -1.10
CA GLY A 113 -0.12 -11.07 -1.80
C GLY A 113 -0.34 -11.62 -3.20
N ASN A 114 -0.02 -10.82 -4.22
CA ASN A 114 -0.04 -11.26 -5.60
C ASN A 114 1.25 -12.02 -5.90
N TYR A 115 1.28 -13.32 -5.59
CA TYR A 115 2.37 -14.19 -5.97
C TYR A 115 2.16 -14.73 -7.38
N ARG A 116 3.23 -14.75 -8.17
CA ARG A 116 3.33 -15.52 -9.40
C ARG A 116 4.48 -16.51 -9.31
N ASP A 117 4.21 -17.75 -9.69
CA ASP A 117 5.24 -18.79 -9.79
C ASP A 117 6.12 -18.63 -11.04
N GLU A 118 7.06 -19.55 -11.23
CA GLU A 118 7.99 -19.57 -12.37
C GLU A 118 7.28 -19.60 -13.73
N ASN A 119 6.08 -20.18 -13.80
CA ASN A 119 5.24 -20.23 -14.99
C ASN A 119 4.33 -18.99 -15.12
N ARG A 120 4.54 -17.98 -14.28
CA ARG A 120 3.75 -16.76 -14.16
C ARG A 120 2.29 -16.99 -13.77
N ILE A 121 1.95 -18.17 -13.24
CA ILE A 121 0.59 -18.46 -12.78
C ILE A 121 0.37 -17.73 -11.46
N ARG A 122 -0.75 -16.99 -11.37
CA ARG A 122 -1.12 -16.25 -10.16
C ARG A 122 -1.57 -17.23 -9.08
N ARG A 123 -0.99 -17.12 -7.88
CA ARG A 123 -1.44 -17.84 -6.68
C ARG A 123 -1.68 -16.82 -5.56
N PRO A 124 -2.92 -16.39 -5.31
CA PRO A 124 -3.19 -15.34 -4.33
C PRO A 124 -3.04 -15.89 -2.91
N HIS A 125 -2.28 -15.19 -2.07
CA HIS A 125 -2.10 -15.52 -0.66
C HIS A 125 -2.71 -14.43 0.21
N GLN A 126 -3.42 -14.76 1.29
CA GLN A 126 -3.81 -13.75 2.28
C GLN A 126 -2.68 -13.63 3.29
N LEU A 127 -2.10 -12.44 3.38
CA LEU A 127 -0.92 -12.12 4.18
C LEU A 127 -1.32 -11.26 5.38
N LEU A 128 -0.51 -11.33 6.44
CA LEU A 128 -0.63 -10.50 7.63
C LEU A 128 0.52 -9.49 7.68
N ALA A 129 0.21 -8.26 8.03
CA ALA A 129 1.19 -7.28 8.48
C ALA A 129 0.64 -6.53 9.70
N THR A 130 1.51 -5.86 10.46
CA THR A 130 1.13 -4.97 11.56
C THR A 130 1.74 -3.59 11.39
N LEU A 131 1.10 -2.58 11.98
CA LEU A 131 1.66 -1.27 12.29
C LEU A 131 1.50 -1.06 13.80
N GLU A 132 2.61 -1.07 14.53
CA GLU A 132 2.64 -0.89 15.99
C GLU A 132 3.01 0.56 16.33
N GLY A 133 2.23 1.20 17.20
CA GLY A 133 2.51 2.54 17.73
C GLY A 133 2.59 3.65 16.68
N ASP A 134 2.04 3.45 15.48
CA ASP A 134 2.16 4.32 14.29
C ASP A 134 3.58 4.48 13.72
N GLU A 135 4.52 3.60 14.11
CA GLU A 135 5.94 3.75 13.78
C GLU A 135 6.51 2.58 13.00
N GLN A 136 6.15 1.34 13.36
CA GLN A 136 6.83 0.15 12.87
C GLN A 136 5.90 -0.78 12.09
N TYR A 137 6.21 -0.98 10.80
CA TYR A 137 5.56 -2.01 9.98
C TYR A 137 6.29 -3.34 10.08
N THR A 138 5.55 -4.41 10.35
CA THR A 138 6.08 -5.78 10.36
C THR A 138 5.23 -6.68 9.47
N LYS A 139 5.84 -7.60 8.71
CA LYS A 139 5.13 -8.59 7.90
C LYS A 139 5.30 -9.98 8.49
N ALA A 140 4.22 -10.75 8.54
CA ALA A 140 4.31 -12.15 8.90
C ALA A 140 5.10 -12.95 7.84
N MET A 141 5.91 -13.89 8.29
CA MET A 141 6.74 -14.72 7.41
C MET A 141 5.93 -15.73 6.58
N ARG A 142 4.74 -16.11 7.05
CA ARG A 142 3.87 -17.09 6.40
C ARG A 142 2.49 -16.47 6.12
N PRO A 143 1.83 -16.89 5.02
CA PRO A 143 0.45 -16.50 4.74
C PRO A 143 -0.50 -16.96 5.85
N LEU A 144 -1.55 -16.18 6.09
CA LEU A 144 -2.71 -16.59 6.88
C LEU A 144 -3.54 -17.64 6.13
N ILE A 145 -3.74 -17.40 4.83
CA ILE A 145 -4.53 -18.27 3.96
C ILE A 145 -3.74 -18.45 2.66
N THR A 146 -3.50 -19.70 2.30
CA THR A 146 -2.89 -20.09 1.03
C THR A 146 -3.99 -20.48 0.02
N PRO A 147 -3.73 -20.40 -1.29
CA PRO A 147 -4.65 -20.96 -2.28
C PRO A 147 -4.96 -22.42 -1.95
N ASN A 148 -6.22 -22.81 -2.07
CA ASN A 148 -6.65 -24.19 -1.95
C ASN A 148 -6.86 -24.76 -3.36
N GLU A 149 -6.14 -25.84 -3.70
CA GLU A 149 -6.22 -26.46 -5.03
C GLU A 149 -7.61 -27.05 -5.33
N ASN A 150 -8.42 -27.28 -4.29
CA ASN A 150 -9.78 -27.81 -4.41
C ASN A 150 -10.85 -26.71 -4.55
N TYR A 151 -10.45 -25.44 -4.61
CA TYR A 151 -11.38 -24.31 -4.76
C TYR A 151 -11.00 -23.54 -6.03
N THR A 152 -11.84 -23.66 -7.07
CA THR A 152 -11.69 -22.97 -8.37
C THR A 152 -12.39 -21.63 -8.36
#